data_AF-A0A9E0TAP0-F1
#
_entry.id   AF-A0A9E0TAP0-F1
#
_cell.length_a   1.000
_cell.length_b   1.000
_cell.length_c   1.000
_cell.angle_alpha   90.00
_cell.angle_beta   90.00
_cell.angle_gamma   90.00
#
_symmetry.space_group_name_H-M   'P 1'
#
loop_
_entity.id
_entity.type
_entity.pdbx_description
1 polymer ?
#
loop_
_entity_poly.entity_id
_entity_poly.type
_entity_poly.pdbx_seq_one_letter_code
_entity_poly.pdbx_strand_id
1 'polypeptide(L)'
;MRAPSHAPAVRYPLGRSPALAWLLAALAACSLAGLLAWLALGTAPASLSIKAATGLGLWLMAAALAWRWWHRMPVGQLCWDGGQWRLEYPAPGCEHAVQGSPRVHLDLQSGMLLLLAPMAQGRGLWLWLERRSDPAQWLALRRAVYSPARSQAPDSTSITQTRSDDRAPTQT
;
A
#
# COMPACT_ATOMS: atom_id res chain seq x y z
N MET A 1 -14.15 33.17 13.42
CA MET A 1 -12.92 32.52 12.91
C MET A 1 -13.13 31.01 12.96
N ARG A 2 -13.38 30.35 11.81
CA ARG A 2 -13.52 28.89 11.76
C ARG A 2 -12.12 28.28 11.76
N ALA A 3 -11.82 27.44 12.74
CA ALA A 3 -10.61 26.62 12.68
C ALA A 3 -10.66 25.81 11.38
N PRO A 4 -9.59 25.80 10.56
CA PRO A 4 -9.53 24.91 9.41
C PRO A 4 -9.72 23.49 9.91
N SER A 5 -10.75 22.82 9.40
CA SER A 5 -11.05 21.43 9.68
C SER A 5 -9.98 20.56 9.01
N HIS A 6 -8.78 20.58 9.57
CA HIS A 6 -7.71 19.68 9.21
C HIS A 6 -8.13 18.28 9.63
N ALA A 7 -8.07 17.34 8.68
CA ALA A 7 -8.05 15.94 9.03
C ALA A 7 -6.90 15.74 10.04
N PRO A 8 -7.13 15.07 11.18
CA PRO A 8 -6.13 14.95 12.23
C PRO A 8 -4.84 14.37 11.64
N ALA A 9 -3.69 14.84 12.13
CA ALA A 9 -2.41 14.26 11.73
C ALA A 9 -2.41 12.77 12.10
N VAL A 10 -2.42 11.89 11.10
CA VAL A 10 -2.44 10.44 11.31
C VAL A 10 -1.02 9.94 11.15
N ARG A 11 -0.53 9.17 12.12
CA ARG A 11 0.74 8.46 12.02
C ARG A 11 0.44 6.97 12.15
N TYR A 12 0.39 6.29 11.01
CA TYR A 12 0.04 4.88 10.96
C TYR A 12 1.29 4.00 10.80
N PRO A 13 1.57 3.08 11.73
CA PRO A 13 2.71 2.19 11.59
C PRO A 13 2.49 1.20 10.44
N LEU A 14 3.41 1.23 9.47
CA LEU A 14 3.54 0.21 8.45
C LEU A 14 4.34 -0.95 9.06
N GLY A 15 3.61 -1.84 9.72
CA GLY A 15 4.16 -3.06 10.31
C GLY A 15 4.23 -4.21 9.32
N ARG A 16 5.11 -5.17 9.60
CA ARG A 16 4.98 -6.52 9.04
C ARG A 16 3.64 -7.08 9.53
N SER A 17 2.86 -7.66 8.63
CA SER A 17 1.49 -8.11 8.86
C SER A 17 1.44 -9.61 9.26
N PRO A 18 1.39 -9.98 10.56
CA PRO A 18 1.46 -11.39 10.97
C PRO A 18 0.42 -12.35 10.35
N ALA A 19 -0.60 -11.84 9.68
CA ALA A 19 -1.71 -12.55 9.04
C ALA A 19 -1.34 -12.92 7.63
N LEU A 20 -0.63 -12.07 6.89
CA LEU A 20 -0.04 -12.50 5.61
C LEU A 20 1.09 -13.50 5.87
N ALA A 21 1.89 -13.32 6.94
CA ALA A 21 2.83 -14.35 7.39
C ALA A 21 2.12 -15.68 7.72
N TRP A 22 1.01 -15.63 8.47
CA TRP A 22 0.21 -16.81 8.81
C TRP A 22 -0.43 -17.45 7.57
N LEU A 23 -0.95 -16.66 6.64
CA LEU A 23 -1.57 -17.15 5.41
C LEU A 23 -0.53 -17.85 4.53
N LEU A 24 0.65 -17.24 4.38
CA LEU A 24 1.78 -17.85 3.67
C LEU A 24 2.23 -19.14 4.35
N ALA A 25 2.32 -19.14 5.69
CA ALA A 25 2.68 -20.32 6.46
C ALA A 25 1.62 -21.44 6.36
N ALA A 26 0.33 -21.10 6.39
CA ALA A 26 -0.77 -22.05 6.23
C ALA A 26 -0.81 -22.63 4.82
N LEU A 27 -0.63 -21.80 3.79
CA LEU A 27 -0.55 -22.26 2.41
C LEU A 27 0.67 -23.16 2.18
N ALA A 28 1.81 -22.79 2.77
CA ALA A 28 3.00 -23.63 2.78
C ALA A 28 2.70 -24.96 3.49
N ALA A 29 2.12 -24.94 4.69
CA ALA A 29 1.78 -26.16 5.43
C ALA A 29 0.80 -27.07 4.67
N CYS A 30 -0.23 -26.51 4.05
CA CYS A 30 -1.17 -27.27 3.21
C CYS A 30 -0.49 -27.91 1.99
N SER A 31 0.39 -27.16 1.31
CA SER A 31 1.12 -27.70 0.15
C SER A 31 2.15 -28.76 0.57
N LEU A 32 2.80 -28.60 1.73
CA LEU A 32 3.67 -29.62 2.30
C LEU A 32 2.89 -30.88 2.70
N ALA A 33 1.73 -30.73 3.35
CA ALA A 33 0.87 -31.84 3.73
C ALA A 33 0.39 -32.61 2.49
N GLY A 34 -0.01 -31.91 1.42
CA GLY A 34 -0.35 -32.52 0.14
C GLY A 34 0.82 -33.28 -0.48
N LEU A 35 2.03 -32.70 -0.44
CA LEU A 35 3.24 -33.35 -0.94
C LEU A 35 3.61 -34.61 -0.14
N LEU A 36 3.52 -34.54 1.19
CA LEU A 36 3.76 -35.67 2.09
C LEU A 36 2.71 -36.77 1.94
N ALA A 37 1.43 -36.41 1.77
CA ALA A 37 0.35 -37.36 1.51
C ALA A 37 0.57 -38.06 0.15
N TRP A 38 0.96 -37.32 -0.88
CA TRP A 38 1.31 -37.89 -2.18
C TRP A 38 2.50 -38.85 -2.09
N LEU A 39 3.52 -38.50 -1.30
CA LEU A 39 4.68 -39.35 -1.02
C LEU A 39 4.32 -40.63 -0.25
N ALA A 40 3.44 -40.53 0.74
CA ALA A 40 3.05 -41.65 1.60
C ALA A 40 2.08 -42.62 0.91
N LEU A 41 1.18 -42.12 0.05
CA LEU A 41 0.20 -42.91 -0.68
C LEU A 41 0.70 -43.32 -2.09
N GLY A 42 1.82 -42.77 -2.55
CA GLY A 42 2.35 -42.99 -3.90
C GLY A 42 3.06 -44.34 -4.05
N THR A 43 2.56 -45.19 -4.95
CA THR A 43 3.06 -46.55 -5.20
C THR A 43 4.17 -46.61 -6.26
N ALA A 44 5.23 -45.79 -6.16
CA ALA A 44 6.29 -45.74 -7.20
C ALA A 44 7.66 -46.24 -6.67
N PRO A 45 8.29 -47.26 -7.29
CA PRO A 45 9.31 -48.09 -6.63
C PRO A 45 10.79 -47.63 -6.68
N ALA A 46 11.18 -46.56 -7.38
CA ALA A 46 12.60 -46.12 -7.37
C ALA A 46 12.84 -44.66 -7.82
N SER A 47 12.02 -44.13 -8.73
CA SER A 47 12.11 -42.73 -9.20
C SER A 47 11.42 -41.71 -8.28
N LEU A 48 10.76 -42.20 -7.22
CA LEU A 48 10.03 -41.38 -6.26
C LEU A 48 10.99 -40.50 -5.44
N SER A 49 12.15 -41.03 -5.02
CA SER A 49 13.08 -40.32 -4.14
C SER A 49 13.65 -39.05 -4.77
N ILE A 50 14.05 -39.11 -6.05
CA ILE A 50 14.58 -37.96 -6.78
C ILE A 50 13.46 -36.95 -7.07
N LYS A 51 12.27 -37.41 -7.50
CA LYS A 51 11.11 -36.54 -7.74
C LYS A 51 10.60 -35.87 -6.46
N ALA A 52 10.66 -36.59 -5.34
CA ALA A 52 10.32 -36.10 -4.03
C ALA A 52 11.34 -35.09 -3.53
N ALA A 53 12.63 -35.37 -3.68
CA ALA A 53 13.70 -34.45 -3.31
C ALA A 53 13.62 -33.15 -4.14
N THR A 54 13.37 -33.24 -5.45
CA THR A 54 13.20 -32.04 -6.29
C THR A 54 11.91 -31.28 -5.98
N GLY A 55 10.80 -31.97 -5.74
CA GLY A 55 9.54 -31.35 -5.32
C GLY A 55 9.64 -30.65 -3.96
N LEU A 56 10.24 -31.31 -2.98
CA LEU A 56 10.45 -30.76 -1.64
C LEU A 56 11.46 -29.60 -1.67
N GLY A 57 12.53 -29.74 -2.47
CA GLY A 57 13.52 -28.69 -2.67
C GLY A 57 12.93 -27.44 -3.33
N LEU A 58 12.12 -27.62 -4.38
CA LEU A 58 11.42 -26.52 -5.03
C LEU A 58 10.41 -25.85 -4.08
N TRP A 59 9.69 -26.66 -3.30
CA TRP A 59 8.76 -26.16 -2.28
C TRP A 59 9.48 -25.33 -1.20
N LEU A 60 10.59 -25.84 -0.66
CA LEU A 60 11.41 -25.11 0.31
C LEU A 60 11.95 -23.81 -0.27
N MET A 61 12.41 -23.82 -1.52
CA MET A 61 12.90 -22.63 -2.19
C MET A 61 11.80 -21.58 -2.41
N ALA A 62 10.60 -22.00 -2.81
CA ALA A 62 9.45 -21.12 -2.96
C ALA A 62 9.00 -20.53 -1.61
N ALA A 63 8.92 -21.36 -0.57
CA ALA A 63 8.61 -20.92 0.78
C ALA A 63 9.65 -19.93 1.32
N ALA A 64 10.95 -20.21 1.11
CA ALA A 64 12.04 -19.32 1.50
C ALA A 64 12.00 -18.00 0.73
N LEU A 65 11.69 -18.00 -0.58
CA LEU A 65 11.53 -16.77 -1.36
C LEU A 65 10.34 -15.94 -0.88
N ALA A 66 9.19 -16.58 -0.63
CA ALA A 66 8.01 -15.90 -0.11
C ALA A 66 8.27 -15.30 1.27
N TRP A 67 8.93 -16.06 2.15
CA TRP A 67 9.35 -15.59 3.47
C TRP A 67 10.39 -14.46 3.39
N ARG A 68 11.32 -14.54 2.45
CA ARG A 68 12.31 -13.48 2.22
C ARG A 68 11.64 -12.21 1.67
N TRP A 69 10.70 -12.35 0.74
CA TRP A 69 9.91 -11.25 0.21
C TRP A 69 9.10 -10.58 1.32
N TRP A 70 8.47 -11.39 2.17
CA TRP A 70 7.78 -10.95 3.38
C TRP A 70 8.69 -10.15 4.32
N HIS A 71 9.89 -10.66 4.63
CA HIS A 71 10.85 -9.96 5.48
C HIS A 71 11.38 -8.66 4.86
N ARG A 72 11.47 -8.61 3.53
CA ARG A 72 11.92 -7.47 2.73
C ARG A 72 10.82 -6.44 2.50
N MET A 73 9.58 -6.69 2.95
CA MET A 73 8.54 -5.68 2.88
C MET A 73 8.97 -4.43 3.66
N PRO A 74 8.75 -3.24 3.10
CA PRO A 74 9.12 -1.98 3.74
C PRO A 74 8.36 -1.84 5.07
N VAL A 75 9.13 -1.69 6.14
CA VAL A 75 8.61 -1.33 7.47
C VAL A 75 8.85 0.17 7.64
N GLY A 76 7.85 0.91 8.09
CA GLY A 76 7.90 2.36 8.17
C GLY A 76 6.72 2.95 8.93
N GLN A 77 6.54 4.25 8.81
CA GLN A 77 5.36 4.96 9.29
C GLN A 77 4.81 5.82 8.17
N LEU A 78 3.52 5.65 7.90
CA LEU A 78 2.80 6.51 6.98
C LEU A 78 2.22 7.68 7.79
N CYS A 79 2.72 8.89 7.55
CA CYS A 79 2.21 10.08 8.19
C CYS A 79 1.44 10.96 7.20
N TRP A 80 0.29 11.46 7.65
CA TRP A 80 -0.54 12.44 6.95
C TRP A 80 -0.50 13.74 7.72
N ASP A 81 -0.12 14.84 7.07
CA ASP A 81 0.01 16.16 7.70
C ASP A 81 -1.19 17.10 7.47
N GLY A 82 -2.24 16.59 6.84
CA GLY A 82 -3.42 17.38 6.46
C GLY A 82 -3.45 17.82 5.00
N GLY A 83 -2.33 17.72 4.27
CA GLY A 83 -2.27 18.04 2.84
C GLY A 83 -1.35 17.14 2.01
N GLN A 84 -0.32 16.55 2.61
CA GLN A 84 0.65 15.67 1.95
C GLN A 84 0.84 14.37 2.74
N TRP A 85 1.01 13.28 2.00
CA TRP A 85 1.43 12.00 2.56
C TRP A 85 2.95 11.96 2.64
N ARG A 86 3.48 11.52 3.77
CA ARG A 86 4.90 11.33 4.02
C ARG A 86 5.16 9.91 4.50
N LEU A 87 6.24 9.33 4.00
CA LEU A 87 6.68 7.99 4.37
C LEU A 87 7.98 8.10 5.16
N GLU A 88 7.89 7.84 6.46
CA GLU A 88 9.03 7.78 7.37
C GLU A 88 9.55 6.34 7.41
N TYR A 89 10.83 6.15 7.10
CA TYR A 89 11.49 4.85 7.30
C TYR A 89 12.16 4.82 8.69
N PRO A 90 12.32 3.62 9.30
CA PRO A 90 13.02 3.50 10.59
C PRO A 90 14.51 3.86 10.52
N ALA A 91 15.06 4.02 9.31
CA ALA A 91 16.39 4.56 9.12
C ALA A 91 16.36 6.10 9.26
N PRO A 92 17.13 6.68 10.21
CA PRO A 92 17.13 8.12 10.44
C PRO A 92 17.56 8.88 9.19
N GLY A 93 16.79 9.90 8.80
CA GLY A 93 17.07 10.78 7.66
C GLY A 93 16.49 10.35 6.31
N CYS A 94 15.77 9.22 6.24
CA CYS A 94 15.07 8.79 5.02
C CYS A 94 13.57 9.08 5.12
N GLU A 95 13.19 10.35 4.99
CA GLU A 95 11.79 10.76 4.79
C GLU A 95 11.53 10.95 3.30
N HIS A 96 10.50 10.29 2.78
CA HIS A 96 10.10 10.46 1.39
C HIS A 96 8.71 11.10 1.31
N ALA A 97 8.64 12.29 0.72
CA ALA A 97 7.38 12.91 0.33
C ALA A 97 6.72 12.10 -0.79
N VAL A 98 5.39 11.98 -0.74
CA VAL A 98 4.60 11.18 -1.68
C VAL A 98 3.89 12.13 -2.65
N GLN A 99 3.92 11.81 -3.94
CA GLN A 99 3.17 12.53 -4.98
C GLN A 99 1.68 12.24 -4.83
N GLY A 100 0.90 13.21 -4.37
CA GLY A 100 -0.56 13.16 -4.42
C GLY A 100 -1.20 12.18 -3.44
N SER A 101 -2.43 11.76 -3.77
CA SER A 101 -3.23 10.85 -2.92
C SER A 101 -2.90 9.38 -3.21
N PRO A 102 -2.73 8.53 -2.18
CA PRO A 102 -2.43 7.12 -2.33
C PRO A 102 -3.59 6.40 -3.01
N ARG A 103 -3.29 5.54 -3.98
CA ARG A 103 -4.32 4.75 -4.67
C ARG A 103 -4.67 3.51 -3.87
N VAL A 104 -5.95 3.34 -3.57
CA VAL A 104 -6.46 2.14 -2.90
C VAL A 104 -6.69 1.06 -3.95
N HIS A 105 -6.00 -0.06 -3.83
CA HIS A 105 -6.22 -1.22 -4.70
C HIS A 105 -7.12 -2.27 -4.04
N LEU A 106 -7.02 -2.43 -2.72
CA LEU A 106 -7.82 -3.39 -1.97
C LEU A 106 -8.16 -2.82 -0.59
N ASP A 107 -9.44 -2.88 -0.19
CA ASP A 107 -9.88 -2.56 1.17
C ASP A 107 -10.70 -3.74 1.70
N LEU A 108 -10.11 -4.50 2.62
CA LEU A 108 -10.68 -5.68 3.28
C LEU A 108 -11.28 -5.35 4.65
N GLN A 109 -11.57 -4.08 4.97
CA GLN A 109 -11.98 -3.55 6.28
C GLN A 109 -10.98 -3.77 7.45
N SER A 110 -10.31 -4.91 7.46
CA SER A 110 -9.29 -5.37 8.40
C SER A 110 -7.87 -5.12 7.88
N GLY A 111 -7.71 -5.00 6.56
CA GLY A 111 -6.47 -4.65 5.89
C GLY A 111 -6.72 -3.86 4.61
N MET A 112 -5.74 -3.10 4.17
CA MET A 112 -5.86 -2.20 3.02
C MET A 112 -4.54 -2.18 2.25
N LEU A 113 -4.62 -2.37 0.95
CA LEU A 113 -3.49 -2.30 0.04
C LEU A 113 -3.51 -0.95 -0.68
N LEU A 114 -2.46 -0.18 -0.44
CA LEU A 114 -2.27 1.13 -1.05
C LEU A 114 -1.06 1.11 -1.98
N LEU A 115 -1.17 1.83 -3.09
CA LEU A 115 -0.07 2.13 -3.99
C LEU A 115 0.27 3.61 -3.85
N LEU A 116 1.49 3.89 -3.38
CA LEU A 116 2.03 5.24 -3.21
C LEU A 116 3.09 5.50 -4.26
N ALA A 117 3.10 6.68 -4.87
CA ALA A 117 4.19 7.09 -5.76
C ALA A 117 5.11 8.08 -5.01
N PRO A 118 6.33 7.69 -4.60
CA PRO A 118 7.28 8.61 -3.99
C PRO A 118 7.66 9.73 -4.96
N MET A 119 7.78 10.97 -4.48
CA MET A 119 8.25 12.11 -5.29
C MET A 119 9.62 11.88 -5.89
N ALA A 120 10.54 11.25 -5.14
CA ALA A 120 11.94 11.15 -5.52
C ALA A 120 12.26 10.00 -6.49
N GLN A 121 11.48 8.91 -6.48
CA GLN A 121 11.87 7.66 -7.15
C GLN A 121 10.95 7.21 -8.27
N GLY A 122 9.77 7.83 -8.47
CA GLY A 122 8.85 7.56 -9.58
C GLY A 122 8.25 6.13 -9.64
N ARG A 123 8.80 5.17 -8.88
CA ARG A 123 8.31 3.79 -8.78
C ARG A 123 7.25 3.70 -7.71
N GLY A 124 6.08 3.20 -8.08
CA GLY A 124 5.01 2.92 -7.13
C GLY A 124 5.44 1.92 -6.05
N LEU A 125 5.26 2.29 -4.80
CA LEU A 125 5.48 1.48 -3.61
C LEU A 125 4.16 0.89 -3.14
N TRP A 126 4.12 -0.44 -3.06
CA TRP A 126 2.98 -1.17 -2.53
C TRP A 126 3.09 -1.26 -1.01
N LEU A 127 2.07 -0.75 -0.32
CA LEU A 127 1.99 -0.73 1.13
C LEU A 127 0.76 -1.53 1.57
N TRP A 128 1.00 -2.53 2.42
CA TRP A 128 -0.05 -3.29 3.07
C TRP A 128 -0.25 -2.77 4.49
N LEU A 129 -1.42 -2.20 4.77
CA LEU A 129 -1.79 -1.68 6.08
C LEU A 129 -2.83 -2.61 6.71
N GLU A 130 -2.76 -2.76 8.02
CA GLU A 130 -3.70 -3.60 8.76
C GLU A 130 -4.23 -2.89 9.98
N ARG A 131 -5.51 -3.07 10.25
CA ARG A 131 -6.22 -2.49 11.39
C ARG A 131 -5.58 -2.83 12.74
N ARG A 132 -4.98 -4.00 12.90
CA ARG A 132 -4.39 -4.43 14.18
C ARG A 132 -3.13 -3.66 14.57
N SER A 133 -2.45 -3.01 13.62
CA SER A 133 -1.22 -2.27 13.91
C SER A 133 -1.50 -1.02 14.73
N ASP A 134 -2.60 -0.33 14.43
CA ASP A 134 -3.16 0.73 15.27
C ASP A 134 -4.68 0.85 15.04
N PRO A 135 -5.50 0.12 15.82
CA PRO A 135 -6.94 0.10 15.62
C PRO A 135 -7.60 1.45 15.92
N ALA A 136 -6.97 2.30 16.74
CA ALA A 136 -7.51 3.62 17.10
C ALA A 136 -7.38 4.59 15.92
N GLN A 137 -6.25 4.56 15.22
CA GLN A 137 -6.03 5.43 14.05
C GLN A 137 -6.58 4.87 12.74
N TRP A 138 -7.00 3.60 12.70
CA TRP A 138 -7.49 2.94 11.47
C TRP A 138 -8.65 3.69 10.79
N LEU A 139 -9.65 4.14 11.55
CA LEU A 139 -10.79 4.86 10.98
C LEU A 139 -10.38 6.24 10.46
N ALA A 140 -9.46 6.91 11.15
CA ALA A 140 -8.91 8.20 10.74
C ALA A 140 -8.07 8.07 9.45
N LEU A 141 -7.27 7.00 9.33
CA LEU A 141 -6.54 6.65 8.13
C LEU A 141 -7.49 6.44 6.94
N ARG A 142 -8.52 5.60 7.09
CA ARG A 142 -9.50 5.37 6.00
C ARG A 142 -10.15 6.69 5.58
N ARG A 143 -10.53 7.54 6.52
CA ARG A 143 -11.08 8.88 6.20
C ARG A 143 -10.07 9.75 5.45
N ALA A 144 -8.79 9.75 5.84
CA ALA A 144 -7.76 10.51 5.15
C ALA A 144 -7.49 10.00 3.72
N VAL A 145 -7.57 8.68 3.51
CA VAL A 145 -7.35 8.05 2.20
C VAL A 145 -8.53 8.25 1.25
N TYR A 146 -9.77 8.14 1.74
CA TYR A 146 -10.98 8.28 0.92
C TYR A 146 -11.46 9.73 0.78
N SER A 147 -11.16 10.59 1.75
CA SER A 147 -11.46 12.02 1.71
C SER A 147 -10.17 12.84 1.79
N PRO A 148 -9.25 12.70 0.82
CA PRO A 148 -8.18 13.66 0.68
C PRO A 148 -8.84 15.01 0.46
N ALA A 149 -8.56 15.98 1.33
CA ALA A 149 -9.10 17.31 1.19
C ALA A 149 -8.86 17.76 -0.26
N ARG A 150 -9.96 18.08 -0.94
CA ARG A 150 -10.06 18.48 -2.35
C ARG A 150 -8.90 19.40 -2.77
N SER A 151 -7.81 18.83 -3.27
CA SER A 151 -6.74 19.57 -3.98
C SER A 151 -6.87 19.49 -5.49
N GLN A 152 -7.89 18.82 -6.01
CA GLN A 152 -8.39 19.10 -7.36
C GLN A 152 -9.56 20.07 -7.23
N ALA A 153 -9.24 21.34 -7.02
CA ALA A 153 -9.97 22.34 -7.76
C ALA A 153 -9.54 22.12 -9.23
N PRO A 154 -10.46 21.84 -10.16
CA PRO A 154 -10.15 22.06 -11.56
C PRO A 154 -9.70 23.51 -11.64
N ASP A 155 -8.55 23.75 -12.27
CA ASP A 155 -8.19 25.07 -12.75
C ASP A 155 -9.46 25.66 -13.38
N SER A 156 -9.99 26.71 -12.77
CA SER A 156 -10.97 27.58 -13.39
C SER A 156 -10.25 28.28 -14.54
N THR A 157 -10.02 27.52 -15.60
CA THR A 157 -9.50 27.97 -16.87
C THR A 157 -10.49 28.99 -17.39
N SER A 158 -10.04 30.23 -17.45
CA SER A 158 -10.59 31.32 -18.24
C SER A 158 -12.06 31.68 -17.98
N ILE A 159 -12.34 32.41 -16.91
CA ILE A 159 -13.27 33.55 -17.04
C ILE A 159 -12.43 34.72 -17.54
N THR A 160 -12.00 34.64 -18.79
CA THR A 160 -11.48 35.81 -19.51
C THR A 160 -12.69 36.71 -19.79
N GLN A 161 -12.92 37.64 -18.88
CA GLN A 161 -12.99 39.05 -19.20
C GLN A 161 -13.53 39.36 -20.61
N THR A 162 -14.86 39.28 -20.80
CA THR A 162 -15.57 40.12 -21.78
C THR A 162 -16.39 41.15 -20.99
N ARG A 163 -15.67 41.98 -20.23
CA ARG A 163 -16.19 43.24 -19.69
C ARG A 163 -15.16 44.32 -19.99
N SER A 164 -15.08 44.72 -21.25
CA SER A 164 -14.55 46.01 -21.69
C SER A 164 -14.79 46.14 -23.20
N ASP A 165 -15.93 46.66 -23.60
CA ASP A 165 -15.94 47.79 -24.55
C ASP A 165 -17.35 48.41 -24.58
N ASP A 166 -17.64 49.17 -23.53
CA ASP A 166 -18.46 50.36 -23.68
C ASP A 166 -17.50 51.54 -23.66
N ARG A 167 -17.12 52.00 -24.86
CA ARG A 167 -16.49 53.30 -25.07
C ARG A 167 -16.81 53.82 -26.47
N ALA A 168 -17.96 54.49 -26.59
CA ALA A 168 -18.12 55.60 -27.53
C ALA A 168 -17.06 56.70 -27.21
N PRO A 169 -16.57 57.54 -28.14
CA PRO A 169 -17.43 58.48 -28.90
C PRO A 169 -16.95 58.95 -30.31
N THR A 170 -17.83 59.72 -30.98
CA THR A 170 -17.60 60.76 -32.04
C THR A 170 -17.08 60.30 -33.42
N GLN A 171 -17.53 60.84 -34.56
CA GLN A 171 -17.62 62.26 -34.91
C GLN A 171 -18.40 62.50 -36.23
N THR A 172 -19.15 63.62 -36.28
CA THR A 172 -19.54 64.50 -37.43
C THR A 172 -19.94 63.91 -38.77
#